data_AF-A0A7C8LVL8-F1
#
_entry.id   AF-A0A7C8LVL8-F1
#
_cell.length_a   1.000
_cell.length_b   1.000
_cell.length_c   1.000
_cell.angle_alpha   90.00
_cell.angle_beta   90.00
_cell.angle_gamma   90.00
#
_symmetry.space_group_name_H-M   'P 1'
#
loop_
_entity.id
_entity.type
_entity.pdbx_description
1 polymer ?
#
loop_
_entity_poly.entity_id
_entity_poly.type
_entity_poly.pdbx_seq_one_letter_code
_entity_poly.pdbx_strand_id
1 'polypeptide(L)'
;MNLMTLRWPTGAIFGALLSACGPTAPGTIAVDIARCEQTASQEVALLAATPDYVVETRAFDGPKPANIEAAAILASNPCANATVMLTVRRIEDGAFVHGFVSSMNRMDLIEGHAGPPFDGAKLATFLGEWAKVTVATTDAAPSGVVATTLDAAAYAEMQAKKAPMLCHAANVHERACFSIDAEDPYTLTPFFTEDQS
;
A
#
# COMPACT_ATOMS: atom_id res chain seq x y z
N MET A 1 10.15 34.04 70.78
CA MET A 1 10.19 35.39 70.23
C MET A 1 11.50 35.56 69.47
N ASN A 2 11.44 35.61 68.15
CA ASN A 2 12.27 36.50 67.33
C ASN A 2 11.79 36.40 65.88
N LEU A 3 11.25 37.52 65.40
CA LEU A 3 10.93 37.77 64.01
C LEU A 3 12.24 37.90 63.23
N MET A 4 12.34 37.24 62.08
CA MET A 4 13.19 37.69 60.99
C MET A 4 12.37 37.76 59.70
N THR A 5 12.06 38.99 59.33
CA THR A 5 11.60 39.43 58.01
C THR A 5 12.81 39.61 57.09
N LEU A 6 12.77 39.10 55.86
CA LEU A 6 13.59 39.65 54.77
C LEU A 6 13.01 39.34 53.38
N ARG A 7 12.46 40.41 52.81
CA ARG A 7 12.47 40.90 51.42
C ARG A 7 12.51 39.91 50.25
N TRP A 8 11.49 40.05 49.43
CA TRP A 8 11.42 39.66 48.02
C TRP A 8 12.23 40.61 47.12
N PRO A 9 12.83 40.12 46.03
CA PRO A 9 12.96 40.87 44.80
C PRO A 9 11.93 40.41 43.76
N THR A 10 11.22 41.42 43.26
CA THR A 10 10.45 41.50 42.02
C THR A 10 11.18 40.96 40.79
N GLY A 11 10.44 40.25 39.94
CA GLY A 11 10.57 40.39 38.48
C GLY A 11 10.95 39.12 37.70
N ALA A 12 9.95 38.48 37.09
CA ALA A 12 9.92 38.23 35.64
C ALA A 12 8.57 37.58 35.26
N ILE A 13 7.89 38.24 34.32
CA ILE A 13 6.66 37.81 33.64
C ILE A 13 7.08 37.11 32.34
N PHE A 14 6.17 36.31 31.77
CA PHE A 14 6.15 35.71 30.42
C PHE A 14 6.94 34.40 30.28
N GLY A 15 6.40 33.31 29.74
CA GLY A 15 5.12 33.10 29.07
C GLY A 15 4.84 31.60 28.95
N ALA A 16 3.56 31.26 28.94
CA ALA A 16 3.09 29.91 28.72
C ALA A 16 3.42 29.46 27.29
N LEU A 17 4.30 28.46 27.15
CA LEU A 17 4.41 27.66 25.93
C LEU A 17 3.24 26.67 25.91
N LEU A 18 2.10 27.14 25.40
CA LEU A 18 1.06 26.27 24.86
C LEU A 18 1.65 25.63 23.59
N SER A 19 2.23 24.45 23.75
CA SER A 19 2.65 23.62 22.63
C SER A 19 1.38 23.17 21.88
N ALA A 20 1.08 23.85 20.79
CA ALA A 20 0.02 23.50 19.88
C ALA A 20 0.30 22.10 19.29
N CYS A 21 -0.52 21.11 19.65
CA CYS A 21 -0.75 19.95 18.79
C CYS A 21 -1.67 20.41 17.66
N GLY A 22 -1.06 21.03 16.64
CA GLY A 22 -1.73 21.29 15.37
C GLY A 22 -1.83 19.99 14.54
N PRO A 23 -2.84 19.85 13.68
CA PRO A 23 -2.93 18.73 12.75
C PRO A 23 -1.68 18.75 11.86
N THR A 24 -1.01 17.60 11.76
CA THR A 24 0.13 17.40 10.87
C THR A 24 -0.34 17.71 9.45
N ALA A 25 0.12 18.83 8.90
CA ALA A 25 -0.04 19.10 7.47
C ALA A 25 0.54 17.90 6.68
N PRO A 26 -0.05 17.52 5.53
CA PRO A 26 0.52 16.49 4.69
C PRO A 26 1.94 16.93 4.31
N GLY A 27 2.94 16.33 4.96
CA GLY A 27 4.33 16.63 4.70
C GLY A 27 4.65 16.18 3.28
N THR A 28 5.03 17.12 2.42
CA THR A 28 5.67 16.78 1.15
C THR A 28 7.00 16.13 1.50
N ILE A 29 7.06 14.80 1.43
CA ILE A 29 8.29 14.04 1.61
C ILE A 29 9.22 14.46 0.47
N ALA A 30 10.39 15.01 0.81
CA ALA A 30 11.47 15.18 -0.15
C ALA A 30 11.91 13.77 -0.59
N VAL A 31 11.43 13.33 -1.75
CA VAL A 31 11.80 12.05 -2.34
C VAL A 31 13.28 12.16 -2.73
N ASP A 32 14.16 11.42 -2.05
CA ASP A 32 15.52 11.17 -2.52
C ASP A 32 15.41 10.28 -3.77
N ILE A 33 15.29 10.93 -4.93
CA ILE A 33 15.05 10.31 -6.24
C ILE A 33 16.16 9.33 -6.68
N ALA A 34 17.28 9.28 -5.94
CA ALA A 34 18.37 8.34 -6.15
C ALA A 34 18.13 6.97 -5.50
N ARG A 35 17.12 6.81 -4.64
CA ARG A 35 16.78 5.56 -3.96
C ARG A 35 15.40 5.06 -4.37
N CYS A 36 15.29 3.74 -4.55
CA CYS A 36 14.03 3.09 -4.87
C CYS A 36 13.24 2.70 -3.63
N GLU A 37 13.82 2.88 -2.44
CA GLU A 37 13.10 2.66 -1.19
C GLU A 37 12.03 3.74 -0.98
N GLN A 38 10.78 3.34 -1.13
CA GLN A 38 9.61 4.23 -1.08
C GLN A 38 8.41 3.48 -0.52
N THR A 39 7.41 4.21 -0.05
CA THR A 39 6.19 3.63 0.53
C THR A 39 4.98 4.52 0.23
N ALA A 40 3.84 3.89 -0.05
CA ALA A 40 2.53 4.53 -0.10
C ALA A 40 1.50 3.67 0.65
N SER A 41 0.40 4.27 1.07
CA SER A 41 -0.64 3.54 1.78
C SER A 41 -2.04 4.13 1.57
N GLN A 42 -3.05 3.29 1.72
CA GLN A 42 -4.46 3.67 1.73
C GLN A 42 -5.16 2.91 2.86
N GLU A 43 -5.99 3.60 3.64
CA GLU A 43 -6.93 2.95 4.55
C GLU A 43 -8.23 2.60 3.80
N VAL A 44 -8.75 1.40 4.05
CA VAL A 44 -9.95 0.89 3.39
C VAL A 44 -10.92 0.28 4.39
N ALA A 45 -12.20 0.41 4.08
CA ALA A 45 -13.30 -0.17 4.83
C ALA A 45 -13.77 -1.45 4.12
N LEU A 46 -13.51 -2.61 4.71
CA LEU A 46 -13.84 -3.94 4.15
C LEU A 46 -15.00 -4.60 4.90
N LEU A 47 -14.93 -4.69 6.23
CA LEU A 47 -15.96 -5.34 7.05
C LEU A 47 -16.82 -4.33 7.83
N ALA A 48 -16.33 -3.10 7.99
CA ALA A 48 -17.00 -2.03 8.72
C ALA A 48 -17.35 -0.82 7.83
N ALA A 49 -18.14 0.11 8.37
CA ALA A 49 -18.43 1.39 7.69
C ALA A 49 -17.27 2.39 7.78
N THR A 50 -16.34 2.18 8.71
CA THR A 50 -15.10 2.94 8.86
C THR A 50 -13.91 2.09 8.43
N PRO A 51 -12.79 2.70 8.02
CA PRO A 51 -11.61 1.93 7.67
C PRO A 51 -11.16 1.00 8.79
N ASP A 52 -10.94 -0.27 8.43
CA ASP A 52 -10.56 -1.36 9.32
C ASP A 52 -9.32 -2.11 8.81
N TYR A 53 -8.85 -1.79 7.60
CA TYR A 53 -7.60 -2.28 7.04
C TYR A 53 -6.76 -1.14 6.45
N VAL A 54 -5.45 -1.34 6.45
CA VAL A 54 -4.48 -0.53 5.71
C VAL A 54 -3.87 -1.37 4.60
N VAL A 55 -3.95 -0.87 3.38
CA VAL A 55 -3.14 -1.34 2.26
C VAL A 55 -1.88 -0.51 2.22
N GLU A 56 -0.72 -1.15 2.25
CA GLU A 56 0.57 -0.50 2.17
C GLU A 56 1.36 -1.10 1.01
N THR A 57 1.85 -0.24 0.12
CA THR A 57 2.79 -0.61 -0.93
C THR A 57 4.17 -0.10 -0.58
N ARG A 58 5.18 -0.96 -0.71
CA ARG A 58 6.58 -0.62 -0.48
C ARG A 58 7.42 -1.01 -1.67
N ALA A 59 8.46 -0.24 -1.93
CA ALA A 59 9.54 -0.64 -2.81
C ALA A 59 10.84 -0.75 -2.01
N PHE A 60 11.67 -1.69 -2.42
CA PHE A 60 13.01 -1.91 -1.92
C PHE A 60 14.00 -1.91 -3.09
N ASP A 61 15.24 -1.52 -2.80
CA ASP A 61 16.29 -1.59 -3.80
C ASP A 61 16.42 -3.01 -4.37
N GLY A 62 16.53 -3.07 -5.70
CA GLY A 62 16.72 -4.30 -6.43
C GLY A 62 18.11 -4.91 -6.25
N PRO A 63 18.32 -6.15 -6.73
CA PRO A 63 19.64 -6.73 -6.79
C PRO A 63 20.61 -5.83 -7.55
N LYS A 64 21.82 -5.70 -7.01
CA LYS A 64 22.89 -4.89 -7.64
C LYS A 64 23.34 -5.53 -8.95
N PRO A 65 23.74 -4.71 -9.95
CA PRO A 65 24.18 -5.22 -11.24
C PRO A 65 25.43 -6.07 -11.09
N ALA A 66 25.47 -7.23 -11.75
CA ALA A 66 26.57 -8.19 -11.66
C ALA A 66 27.80 -7.82 -12.51
N ASN A 67 27.65 -6.91 -13.48
CA ASN A 67 28.71 -6.46 -14.38
C ASN A 67 28.49 -5.00 -14.83
N ILE A 68 29.47 -4.46 -15.56
CA ILE A 68 29.48 -3.05 -16.00
C ILE A 68 28.36 -2.79 -17.02
N GLU A 69 28.06 -3.73 -17.93
CA GLU A 69 26.95 -3.55 -18.88
C GLU A 69 25.60 -3.43 -18.15
N ALA A 70 25.34 -4.29 -17.16
CA ALA A 70 24.14 -4.24 -16.34
C ALA A 70 24.09 -2.97 -15.48
N ALA A 71 25.24 -2.45 -15.03
CA ALA A 71 25.31 -1.20 -14.29
C ALA A 71 24.94 0.00 -15.15
N ALA A 72 25.36 0.03 -16.42
CA ALA A 72 24.98 1.07 -17.36
C ALA A 72 23.47 1.05 -17.67
N ILE A 73 22.88 -0.14 -17.82
CA ILE A 73 21.43 -0.31 -17.99
C ILE A 73 20.69 0.21 -16.75
N LEU A 74 21.11 -0.18 -15.54
CA LEU A 74 20.50 0.28 -14.30
C LEU A 74 20.62 1.80 -14.13
N ALA A 75 21.75 2.41 -14.53
CA ALA A 75 21.92 3.86 -14.44
C ALA A 75 20.88 4.63 -15.28
N SER A 76 20.43 4.05 -16.39
CA SER A 76 19.37 4.62 -17.23
C SER A 76 17.96 4.36 -16.71
N ASN A 77 17.79 3.41 -15.78
CA ASN A 77 16.51 2.98 -15.23
C ASN A 77 16.67 2.47 -13.77
N PRO A 78 16.94 3.38 -12.82
CA PRO A 78 17.48 3.02 -11.51
C PRO A 78 16.54 2.17 -10.67
N CYS A 79 15.23 2.23 -10.92
CA CYS A 79 14.23 1.49 -10.16
C CYS A 79 13.54 0.37 -10.93
N ALA A 80 13.96 0.06 -12.18
CA ALA A 80 13.38 -1.07 -12.93
C ALA A 80 13.49 -2.41 -12.21
N ASN A 81 14.55 -2.62 -11.42
CA ASN A 81 14.75 -3.88 -10.69
C ASN A 81 14.29 -3.82 -9.23
N ALA A 82 13.63 -2.73 -8.81
CA ALA A 82 13.12 -2.62 -7.46
C ALA A 82 12.14 -3.77 -7.16
N THR A 83 12.25 -4.34 -5.95
CA THR A 83 11.25 -5.27 -5.43
C THR A 83 10.11 -4.46 -4.87
N VAL A 84 8.89 -4.74 -5.30
CA VAL A 84 7.69 -4.07 -4.81
C VAL A 84 6.77 -5.06 -4.10
N MET A 85 6.19 -4.59 -3.01
CA MET A 85 5.35 -5.38 -2.14
C MET A 85 4.08 -4.59 -1.84
N LEU A 86 2.92 -5.20 -2.03
CA LEU A 86 1.65 -4.77 -1.48
C LEU A 86 1.35 -5.63 -0.26
N THR A 87 0.94 -5.02 0.85
CA THR A 87 0.46 -5.72 2.04
C THR A 87 -0.89 -5.17 2.46
N VAL A 88 -1.73 -6.04 3.01
CA VAL A 88 -2.99 -5.69 3.65
C VAL A 88 -2.88 -6.09 5.12
N ARG A 89 -3.10 -5.13 6.02
CA ARG A 89 -3.07 -5.35 7.47
C ARG A 89 -4.33 -4.81 8.12
N ARG A 90 -4.78 -5.44 9.20
CA ARG A 90 -5.84 -4.90 10.05
C ARG A 90 -5.35 -3.66 10.79
N ILE A 91 -6.21 -2.65 10.94
CA ILE A 91 -5.87 -1.42 11.67
C ILE A 91 -5.89 -1.65 13.19
N GLU A 92 -6.84 -2.45 13.69
CA GLU A 92 -7.06 -2.64 15.12
C GLU A 92 -5.85 -3.22 15.86
N ASP A 93 -5.22 -4.24 15.29
CA ASP A 93 -4.15 -5.02 15.91
C ASP A 93 -2.87 -5.10 15.06
N GLY A 94 -2.87 -4.50 13.86
CA GLY A 94 -1.74 -4.53 12.94
C GLY A 94 -1.52 -5.89 12.25
N ALA A 95 -2.43 -6.85 12.39
CA ALA A 95 -2.26 -8.21 11.88
C ALA A 95 -2.14 -8.22 10.35
N PHE A 96 -1.17 -8.98 9.84
CA PHE A 96 -1.00 -9.23 8.41
C PHE A 96 -2.09 -10.19 7.92
N VAL A 97 -2.73 -9.84 6.80
CA VAL A 97 -3.84 -10.60 6.22
C VAL A 97 -3.53 -11.05 4.80
N HIS A 98 -2.83 -10.21 4.02
CA HIS A 98 -2.44 -10.55 2.66
C HIS A 98 -1.19 -9.81 2.24
N GLY A 99 -0.45 -10.40 1.31
CA GLY A 99 0.73 -9.79 0.73
C GLY A 99 0.95 -10.29 -0.69
N PHE A 100 1.39 -9.38 -1.55
CA PHE A 100 1.78 -9.68 -2.91
C PHE A 100 3.12 -9.02 -3.19
N VAL A 101 4.09 -9.80 -3.66
CA VAL A 101 5.45 -9.34 -3.94
C VAL A 101 5.78 -9.61 -5.40
N SER A 102 6.31 -8.60 -6.07
CA SER A 102 6.78 -8.69 -7.45
C SER A 102 8.00 -7.78 -7.63
N SER A 103 8.51 -7.72 -8.85
CA SER A 103 9.55 -6.78 -9.27
C SER A 103 8.96 -5.76 -10.23
N MET A 104 9.48 -4.53 -10.22
CA MET A 104 8.98 -3.46 -11.10
C MET A 104 9.03 -3.86 -12.57
N ASN A 105 10.10 -4.54 -12.98
CA ASN A 105 10.20 -5.06 -14.33
C ASN A 105 9.05 -6.03 -14.68
N ARG A 106 8.51 -6.82 -13.76
CA ARG A 106 7.36 -7.70 -14.06
C ARG A 106 6.04 -6.94 -14.11
N MET A 107 5.92 -5.90 -13.30
CA MET A 107 4.76 -5.01 -13.36
C MET A 107 4.73 -4.23 -14.68
N ASP A 108 5.89 -3.93 -15.28
CA ASP A 108 6.01 -3.10 -16.49
C ASP A 108 6.19 -3.90 -17.81
N LEU A 109 6.91 -5.02 -17.79
CA LEU A 109 7.38 -5.70 -19.02
C LEU A 109 6.29 -6.44 -19.82
N ILE A 110 5.06 -6.55 -19.35
CA ILE A 110 4.05 -7.36 -20.08
C ILE A 110 3.55 -6.65 -21.36
N GLU A 111 3.86 -5.38 -21.59
CA GLU A 111 3.54 -4.72 -22.87
C GLU A 111 4.59 -4.88 -23.98
N GLY A 112 5.72 -5.58 -23.75
CA GLY A 112 6.73 -5.80 -24.80
C GLY A 112 7.38 -4.52 -25.34
N HIS A 113 7.09 -3.37 -24.74
CA HIS A 113 7.64 -2.07 -25.07
C HIS A 113 8.51 -1.60 -23.91
N ALA A 114 9.72 -1.16 -24.24
CA ALA A 114 10.58 -0.45 -23.30
C ALA A 114 9.89 0.86 -22.94
N GLY A 115 9.02 0.81 -21.92
CA GLY A 115 8.39 1.97 -21.33
C GLY A 115 9.45 3.00 -20.92
N PRO A 116 9.06 4.26 -20.74
CA PRO A 116 10.01 5.29 -20.35
C PRO A 116 10.61 4.94 -18.97
N PRO A 117 11.89 5.25 -18.67
CA PRO A 117 12.60 4.75 -17.50
C PRO A 117 11.85 4.87 -16.16
N PHE A 118 11.90 3.83 -15.33
CA PHE A 118 11.47 3.86 -13.94
C PHE A 118 12.53 4.55 -13.07
N ASP A 119 12.35 5.85 -12.89
CA ASP A 119 13.03 6.62 -11.86
C ASP A 119 12.23 6.61 -10.55
N GLY A 120 12.77 7.25 -9.52
CA GLY A 120 12.10 7.34 -8.22
C GLY A 120 10.74 8.05 -8.29
N ALA A 121 10.51 8.99 -9.21
CA ALA A 121 9.24 9.71 -9.29
C ALA A 121 8.14 8.83 -9.88
N LYS A 122 8.43 8.06 -10.93
CA LYS A 122 7.47 7.10 -11.48
C LYS A 122 7.18 5.96 -10.52
N LEU A 123 8.20 5.50 -9.79
CA LEU A 123 7.99 4.49 -8.75
C LEU A 123 7.02 5.01 -7.69
N ALA A 124 7.16 6.26 -7.23
CA ALA A 124 6.24 6.87 -6.27
C ALA A 124 4.79 6.88 -6.81
N THR A 125 4.60 7.30 -8.06
CA THR A 125 3.29 7.29 -8.73
C THR A 125 2.73 5.87 -8.81
N PHE A 126 3.53 4.90 -9.26
CA PHE A 126 3.12 3.50 -9.32
C PHE A 126 2.68 2.98 -7.95
N LEU A 127 3.49 3.16 -6.89
CA LEU A 127 3.15 2.70 -5.55
C LEU A 127 1.87 3.35 -5.02
N GLY A 128 1.70 4.65 -5.29
CA GLY A 128 0.50 5.41 -4.93
C GLY A 128 -0.77 4.90 -5.63
N GLU A 129 -0.70 4.61 -6.93
CA GLU A 129 -1.82 4.02 -7.65
C GLU A 129 -2.06 2.55 -7.27
N TRP A 130 -0.99 1.79 -7.03
CA TRP A 130 -1.09 0.38 -6.67
C TRP A 130 -1.67 0.16 -5.27
N ALA A 131 -1.47 1.13 -4.36
CA ALA A 131 -2.12 1.15 -3.05
C ALA A 131 -3.64 1.39 -3.15
N LYS A 132 -4.14 1.95 -4.26
CA LYS A 132 -5.57 2.19 -4.50
C LYS A 132 -6.29 0.92 -4.91
N VAL A 133 -6.55 0.06 -3.94
CA VAL A 133 -7.32 -1.17 -4.16
C VAL A 133 -8.79 -0.85 -4.41
N THR A 134 -9.47 -1.77 -5.09
CA THR A 134 -10.93 -1.72 -5.24
C THR A 134 -11.57 -2.59 -4.17
N VAL A 135 -12.48 -2.01 -3.39
CA VAL A 135 -13.35 -2.77 -2.48
C VAL A 135 -14.73 -2.92 -3.11
N ALA A 136 -15.23 -4.14 -3.14
CA ALA A 136 -16.54 -4.49 -3.70
C ALA A 136 -17.13 -5.69 -2.93
N THR A 137 -18.29 -6.18 -3.37
CA THR A 137 -18.90 -7.42 -2.86
C THR A 137 -18.89 -8.49 -3.93
N THR A 138 -18.80 -9.77 -3.56
CA THR A 138 -18.64 -10.90 -4.50
C THR A 138 -19.70 -10.98 -5.59
N ASP A 139 -20.90 -10.44 -5.40
CA ASP A 139 -21.95 -10.34 -6.43
C ASP A 139 -21.65 -9.33 -7.55
N ALA A 140 -20.70 -8.42 -7.33
CA ALA A 140 -20.18 -7.53 -8.37
C ALA A 140 -19.12 -8.19 -9.27
N ALA A 141 -18.74 -9.44 -8.99
CA ALA A 141 -17.78 -10.15 -9.82
C ALA A 141 -18.34 -10.40 -11.22
N PRO A 142 -17.50 -10.28 -12.26
CA PRO A 142 -17.95 -10.44 -13.64
C PRO A 142 -18.48 -11.86 -13.88
N SER A 143 -19.49 -11.94 -14.75
CA SER A 143 -20.07 -13.20 -15.23
C SER A 143 -19.31 -13.78 -16.45
N GLY A 144 -18.25 -13.11 -16.89
CA GLY A 144 -17.42 -13.49 -18.04
C GLY A 144 -16.37 -14.57 -17.72
N VAL A 145 -15.36 -14.68 -18.59
CA VAL A 145 -14.24 -15.61 -18.40
C VAL A 145 -13.29 -15.04 -17.36
N VAL A 146 -13.44 -15.50 -16.12
CA VAL A 146 -12.46 -15.28 -15.05
C VAL A 146 -11.68 -16.56 -14.80
N ALA A 147 -10.43 -16.43 -14.38
CA ALA A 147 -9.69 -17.55 -13.82
C ALA A 147 -9.97 -17.64 -12.31
N THR A 148 -10.38 -18.82 -11.85
CA THR A 148 -10.63 -19.07 -10.42
C THR A 148 -10.25 -20.50 -10.08
N THR A 149 -9.87 -20.74 -8.82
CA THR A 149 -9.63 -22.08 -8.29
C THR A 149 -10.90 -22.72 -7.70
N LEU A 150 -11.98 -21.94 -7.59
CA LEU A 150 -13.28 -22.41 -7.15
C LEU A 150 -13.97 -23.17 -8.29
N ASP A 151 -14.69 -24.23 -7.95
CA ASP A 151 -15.64 -24.81 -8.91
C ASP A 151 -16.86 -23.88 -9.10
N ALA A 152 -17.67 -24.17 -10.13
CA ALA A 152 -18.80 -23.32 -10.50
C ALA A 152 -19.85 -23.19 -9.38
N ALA A 153 -20.06 -24.22 -8.57
CA ALA A 153 -21.03 -24.18 -7.49
C ALA A 153 -20.53 -23.30 -6.34
N ALA A 154 -19.27 -23.46 -5.94
CA ALA A 154 -18.63 -22.65 -4.92
C ALA A 154 -18.52 -21.18 -5.35
N TYR A 155 -18.19 -20.91 -6.61
CA TYR A 155 -18.17 -19.55 -7.15
C TYR A 155 -19.55 -18.88 -7.06
N ALA A 156 -20.61 -19.57 -7.52
CA ALA A 156 -21.98 -19.07 -7.44
C ALA A 156 -22.45 -18.88 -5.98
N GLU A 157 -22.07 -19.79 -5.08
CA GLU A 157 -22.35 -19.66 -3.65
C GLU A 157 -21.69 -18.41 -3.06
N MET A 158 -20.42 -18.17 -3.38
CA MET A 158 -19.70 -16.98 -2.93
C MET A 158 -20.33 -15.71 -3.48
N GLN A 159 -20.75 -15.68 -4.74
CA GLN A 159 -21.51 -14.55 -5.30
C GLN A 159 -22.82 -14.32 -4.55
N ALA A 160 -23.57 -15.40 -4.24
CA ALA A 160 -24.83 -15.30 -3.51
C ALA A 160 -24.65 -14.78 -2.06
N LYS A 161 -23.51 -15.09 -1.42
CA LYS A 161 -23.17 -14.59 -0.07
C LYS A 161 -22.91 -13.09 -0.02
N LYS A 162 -22.53 -12.47 -1.14
CA LYS A 162 -22.16 -11.05 -1.20
C LYS A 162 -21.07 -10.66 -0.20
N ALA A 163 -20.12 -11.57 0.03
CA ALA A 163 -19.00 -11.32 0.92
C ALA A 163 -18.21 -10.09 0.43
N PRO A 164 -17.65 -9.27 1.33
CA PRO A 164 -16.74 -8.22 0.92
C PRO A 164 -15.52 -8.81 0.19
N MET A 165 -15.01 -8.08 -0.78
CA MET A 165 -13.82 -8.43 -1.54
C MET A 165 -12.89 -7.24 -1.69
N LEU A 166 -11.59 -7.53 -1.72
CA LEU A 166 -10.53 -6.61 -2.08
C LEU A 166 -9.90 -7.06 -3.40
N CYS A 167 -9.81 -6.15 -4.36
CA CYS A 167 -9.13 -6.38 -5.63
C CYS A 167 -7.93 -5.45 -5.78
N HIS A 168 -6.81 -6.00 -6.25
CA HIS A 168 -5.62 -5.23 -6.59
C HIS A 168 -5.06 -5.68 -7.94
N ALA A 169 -4.30 -4.80 -8.61
CA ALA A 169 -3.55 -5.17 -9.80
C ALA A 169 -2.46 -6.19 -9.41
N ALA A 170 -2.38 -7.32 -10.12
CA ALA A 170 -1.30 -8.30 -10.02
C ALA A 170 -0.19 -8.00 -11.04
N ASN A 171 -0.54 -7.39 -12.16
CA ASN A 171 0.33 -6.74 -13.14
C ASN A 171 -0.51 -5.76 -13.99
N VAL A 172 0.01 -5.27 -15.11
CA VAL A 172 -0.69 -4.32 -16.00
C VAL A 172 -1.92 -4.89 -16.72
N HIS A 173 -2.02 -6.22 -16.88
CA HIS A 173 -3.15 -6.87 -17.53
C HIS A 173 -4.01 -7.67 -16.57
N GLU A 174 -3.52 -8.03 -15.39
CA GLU A 174 -4.25 -8.92 -14.49
C GLU A 174 -4.67 -8.20 -13.21
N ARG A 175 -5.94 -8.34 -12.86
CA ARG A 175 -6.49 -7.97 -11.56
C ARG A 175 -6.78 -9.24 -10.76
N ALA A 176 -6.31 -9.28 -9.52
CA ALA A 176 -6.62 -10.34 -8.58
C ALA A 176 -7.58 -9.85 -7.50
N CYS A 177 -8.61 -10.64 -7.20
CA CYS A 177 -9.65 -10.35 -6.22
C CYS A 177 -9.72 -11.44 -5.16
N PHE A 178 -9.82 -11.01 -3.91
CA PHE A 178 -9.85 -11.87 -2.73
C PHE A 178 -11.06 -11.53 -1.88
N SER A 179 -11.84 -12.53 -1.49
CA SER A 179 -12.96 -12.36 -0.56
C SER A 179 -12.48 -12.44 0.88
N ILE A 180 -13.16 -11.72 1.77
CA ILE A 180 -12.95 -11.80 3.21
C ILE A 180 -14.24 -12.23 3.91
N ASP A 181 -14.10 -13.07 4.93
CA ASP A 181 -15.21 -13.49 5.79
C ASP A 181 -15.22 -12.63 7.07
N ALA A 182 -16.41 -12.23 7.52
CA ALA A 182 -16.56 -11.53 8.79
C ALA A 182 -16.28 -12.44 10.00
N GLU A 183 -16.47 -13.76 9.84
CA GLU A 183 -16.16 -14.75 10.87
C GLU A 183 -14.66 -15.08 10.94
N ASP A 184 -13.92 -14.85 9.85
CA ASP A 184 -12.46 -14.96 9.78
C ASP A 184 -11.82 -13.71 9.14
N PRO A 185 -11.72 -12.60 9.88
CA PRO A 185 -11.21 -11.32 9.37
C PRO A 185 -9.68 -11.31 9.16
N TYR A 186 -9.02 -12.44 9.36
CA TYR A 186 -7.56 -12.56 9.25
C TYR A 186 -7.12 -13.26 7.96
N THR A 187 -8.07 -13.73 7.15
CA THR A 187 -7.78 -14.47 5.92
C THR A 187 -8.45 -13.84 4.72
N LEU A 188 -7.65 -13.44 3.74
CA LEU A 188 -8.14 -13.12 2.39
C LEU A 188 -8.07 -14.38 1.52
N THR A 189 -9.22 -14.87 1.09
CA THR A 189 -9.33 -16.08 0.26
C THR A 189 -9.36 -15.70 -1.22
N PRO A 190 -8.52 -16.31 -2.09
CA PRO A 190 -8.56 -16.05 -3.53
C PRO A 190 -9.96 -16.30 -4.09
N PHE A 191 -10.52 -15.33 -4.81
CA PHE A 191 -11.85 -15.46 -5.40
C PHE A 191 -11.78 -15.59 -6.93
N PHE A 192 -11.18 -14.62 -7.61
CA PHE A 192 -10.90 -14.73 -9.05
C PHE A 192 -9.75 -13.83 -9.48
N THR A 193 -9.23 -14.11 -10.66
CA THR A 193 -8.35 -13.24 -11.44
C THR A 193 -9.00 -12.95 -12.79
N GLU A 194 -8.91 -11.70 -13.23
CA GLU A 194 -9.46 -11.23 -14.50
C GLU A 194 -8.33 -10.63 -15.35
N ASP A 195 -8.31 -11.00 -16.63
CA ASP A 195 -7.51 -10.37 -17.66
C ASP A 195 -8.23 -9.09 -18.13
N GLN A 196 -7.50 -7.98 -18.14
CA GLN A 196 -7.95 -6.62 -18.45
C GLN A 196 -7.48 -6.15 -19.83
N SER A 197 -6.90 -7.06 -20.65
CA SER A 197 -6.45 -6.79 -22.01
C SER A 197 -7.56 -6.77 -23.08
#